data_AF-X1DZG6-F1
#
_entry.id   AF-X1DZG6-F1
#
_cell.length_a   1.000
_cell.length_b   1.000
_cell.length_c   1.000
_cell.angle_alpha   90.00
_cell.angle_beta   90.00
_cell.angle_gamma   90.00
#
_symmetry.space_group_name_H-M   'P 1'
#
loop_
_entity.id
_entity.type
_entity.pdbx_description
1 polymer ?
#
loop_
_entity_poly.entity_id
_entity_poly.type
_entity_poly.pdbx_seq_one_letter_code
_entity_poly.pdbx_strand_id
1 'polypeptide(L)'
;MQTLAEPWDYLIITASNEKQASAYESQLYLRRKLGFIPGVKQLLVLSDPGGKRIGSGGSTIYSLLNVLNRELRKKPDDIKHVDTWEKILQKLR
;
A
#
# COMPACT_ATOMS: atom_id res chain seq x y z
N MET A 1 26.85 2.38 14.82
CA MET A 1 25.92 1.33 14.37
C MET A 1 24.58 1.98 14.09
N GLN A 2 24.12 2.02 12.84
CA GLN A 2 22.76 2.50 12.53
C GLN A 2 21.77 1.50 13.12
N THR A 3 20.92 1.96 14.03
CA THR A 3 19.70 1.24 14.42
C THR A 3 18.85 1.13 13.16
N LEU A 4 18.77 -0.07 12.58
CA LEU A 4 17.83 -0.32 11.49
C LEU A 4 16.43 -0.17 12.09
N ALA A 5 15.80 0.99 11.86
CA ALA A 5 14.41 1.18 12.20
C ALA A 5 13.60 0.04 11.59
N GLU A 6 12.66 -0.54 12.35
CA GLU A 6 11.77 -1.60 11.83
C GLU A 6 11.21 -1.19 10.45
N PRO A 7 11.30 -2.07 9.43
CA PRO A 7 10.88 -1.72 8.09
C PRO A 7 9.38 -1.42 8.04
N TRP A 8 8.98 -0.46 7.21
CA TRP A 8 7.58 -0.21 6.87
C TRP A 8 7.01 -1.41 6.11
N ASP A 9 5.80 -1.84 6.46
CA ASP A 9 5.17 -2.96 5.75
C ASP A 9 4.73 -2.54 4.35
N TYR A 10 4.20 -1.32 4.21
CA TYR A 10 3.68 -0.78 2.96
C TYR A 10 4.14 0.67 2.71
N LEU A 11 4.60 0.95 1.50
CA LEU A 11 4.64 2.30 0.92
C LEU A 11 3.66 2.34 -0.25
N ILE A 12 2.69 3.24 -0.17
CA ILE A 12 1.62 3.38 -1.16
C ILE A 12 1.69 4.76 -1.78
N ILE A 13 1.77 4.83 -3.11
CA ILE A 13 1.61 6.08 -3.86
C ILE A 13 0.24 6.06 -4.53
N THR A 14 -0.57 7.08 -4.24
CA THR A 14 -1.87 7.26 -4.90
C THR A 14 -1.73 8.11 -6.15
N ALA A 15 -2.49 7.77 -7.17
CA ALA A 15 -2.50 8.45 -8.47
C ALA A 15 -3.95 8.77 -8.87
N SER A 16 -4.18 9.91 -9.50
CA SER A 16 -5.51 10.32 -9.95
C SER A 16 -6.04 9.52 -11.15
N ASN A 17 -5.17 8.78 -11.84
CA ASN A 17 -5.50 7.95 -13.00
C ASN A 17 -4.39 6.92 -13.28
N GLU A 18 -4.68 6.01 -14.22
CA GLU A 18 -3.77 4.92 -14.62
C GLU A 18 -2.48 5.40 -15.28
N LYS A 19 -2.54 6.47 -16.10
CA LYS A 19 -1.34 7.02 -16.75
C LYS A 19 -0.34 7.53 -15.70
N GLN A 20 -0.84 8.22 -14.68
CA GLN A 20 -0.03 8.69 -13.56
C GLN A 20 0.48 7.51 -12.72
N ALA A 21 -0.34 6.49 -12.48
CA ALA A 21 0.08 5.29 -11.77
C ALA A 21 1.24 4.58 -12.49
N SER A 22 1.14 4.34 -13.79
CA SER A 22 2.18 3.70 -14.59
C SER A 22 3.52 4.47 -14.55
N ALA A 23 3.46 5.81 -14.59
CA ALA A 23 4.63 6.65 -14.42
C ALA A 23 5.28 6.47 -13.04
N TYR A 24 4.46 6.43 -11.97
CA TYR A 24 4.94 6.22 -10.60
C TYR A 24 5.53 4.83 -10.39
N GLU A 25 4.92 3.79 -10.95
CA GLU A 25 5.45 2.43 -10.90
C GLU A 25 6.84 2.34 -11.52
N SER A 26 7.03 2.94 -12.69
CA SER A 26 8.33 2.99 -13.38
C SER A 26 9.40 3.68 -12.52
N GLN A 27 9.03 4.79 -11.88
CA GLN A 27 9.92 5.56 -11.00
C GLN A 27 10.26 4.83 -9.70
N LEU A 28 9.30 4.12 -9.10
CA LEU A 28 9.50 3.32 -7.90
C LEU A 28 10.35 2.09 -8.19
N TYR A 29 10.13 1.43 -9.33
CA TYR A 29 10.93 0.28 -9.76
C TYR A 29 12.41 0.65 -9.87
N LEU A 30 12.73 1.76 -10.55
CA LEU A 30 14.10 2.24 -10.68
C LEU A 30 14.71 2.60 -9.32
N ARG A 31 13.98 3.35 -8.47
CA ARG A 31 14.45 3.73 -7.13
C ARG A 31 14.71 2.52 -6.24
N ARG A 32 13.85 1.49 -6.29
CA ARG A 32 14.06 0.24 -5.56
C ARG A 32 15.31 -0.49 -6.06
N LYS A 33 15.49 -0.60 -7.37
CA LYS A 33 16.70 -1.22 -7.97
C LYS A 33 17.99 -0.52 -7.57
N LEU A 34 17.95 0.80 -7.42
CA LEU A 34 19.10 1.62 -7.03
C LEU A 34 19.30 1.69 -5.50
N GLY A 35 18.47 1.01 -4.70
CA GLY A 35 18.61 0.98 -3.24
C GLY A 35 18.11 2.24 -2.52
N PHE A 36 17.39 3.15 -3.20
CA PHE A 36 16.89 4.40 -2.62
C PHE A 36 15.63 4.25 -1.75
N ILE A 37 15.07 3.04 -1.68
CA ILE A 37 13.91 2.74 -0.84
C ILE A 37 14.27 1.58 0.11
N PRO A 38 15.22 1.77 1.04
CA PRO A 38 15.54 0.77 2.03
C PRO A 38 14.41 0.68 3.06
N GLY A 39 14.23 -0.50 3.67
CA GLY A 39 13.32 -0.65 4.81
C GLY A 39 11.83 -0.58 4.48
N VAL A 40 11.42 -0.99 3.28
CA VAL A 40 10.00 -1.15 2.91
C VAL A 40 9.76 -2.55 2.34
N LYS A 41 8.78 -3.28 2.88
CA LYS A 41 8.47 -4.64 2.42
C LYS A 41 7.68 -4.63 1.11
N GLN A 42 6.60 -3.86 1.03
CA GLN A 42 5.70 -3.80 -0.12
C GLN A 42 5.59 -2.38 -0.69
N LEU A 43 5.71 -2.27 -2.02
CA LEU A 43 5.49 -1.02 -2.76
C LEU A 43 4.21 -1.16 -3.58
N LEU A 44 3.30 -0.22 -3.44
CA LEU A 44 2.04 -0.18 -4.20
C LEU A 44 1.88 1.18 -4.87
N VAL A 45 1.35 1.16 -6.09
CA VAL A 45 0.79 2.35 -6.72
C VAL A 45 -0.68 2.07 -6.98
N LEU A 46 -1.55 2.98 -6.54
CA LEU A 46 -3.00 2.82 -6.66
C LEU A 46 -3.57 4.02 -7.42
N SER A 47 -4.14 3.77 -8.59
CA SER A 47 -4.92 4.77 -9.30
C SER A 47 -6.33 4.88 -8.73
N ASP A 48 -6.88 6.09 -8.73
CA ASP A 48 -8.27 6.33 -8.39
C ASP A 48 -9.18 5.55 -9.36
N PRO A 49 -10.22 4.86 -8.83
CA PRO A 49 -11.04 3.93 -9.60
C PRO A 49 -11.85 4.63 -10.69
N GLY A 50 -11.97 3.97 -11.84
CA GLY A 50 -12.71 4.51 -12.98
C GLY A 50 -12.09 5.76 -13.62
N GLY A 51 -10.80 6.04 -13.33
CA GLY A 51 -10.08 7.19 -13.87
C GLY A 51 -10.60 8.55 -13.38
N LYS A 52 -11.41 8.56 -12.32
CA LYS A 52 -12.00 9.77 -11.75
C LYS A 52 -11.35 10.04 -10.41
N ARG A 53 -10.87 11.27 -10.21
CA ARG A 53 -10.25 11.67 -8.96
C ARG A 53 -11.25 11.55 -7.80
N ILE A 54 -10.93 10.74 -6.80
CA ILE A 54 -11.80 10.52 -5.62
C ILE A 54 -11.41 11.40 -4.42
N GLY A 55 -10.34 12.19 -4.55
CA GLY A 55 -9.82 13.07 -3.50
C GLY A 55 -8.97 12.31 -2.48
N SER A 56 -8.20 13.03 -1.67
CA SER A 56 -7.22 12.43 -0.74
C SER A 56 -7.86 11.50 0.29
N GLY A 57 -8.99 11.88 0.87
CA GLY A 57 -9.72 11.02 1.82
C GLY A 57 -10.18 9.70 1.18
N GLY A 58 -10.72 9.78 -0.05
CA GLY A 58 -11.11 8.60 -0.81
C GLY A 58 -9.91 7.69 -1.12
N SER A 59 -8.81 8.26 -1.61
CA SER A 59 -7.60 7.49 -1.93
C SER A 59 -6.96 6.86 -0.68
N THR A 60 -7.05 7.51 0.50
CA THR A 60 -6.61 6.92 1.78
C THR A 60 -7.43 5.69 2.15
N ILE A 61 -8.77 5.78 2.12
CA ILE A 61 -9.64 4.63 2.41
C ILE A 61 -9.40 3.51 1.39
N TYR A 62 -9.29 3.85 0.11
CA TYR A 62 -8.99 2.88 -0.94
C TYR A 62 -7.64 2.18 -0.73
N SER A 63 -6.64 2.90 -0.21
CA SER A 63 -5.33 2.32 0.14
C SER A 63 -5.45 1.33 1.29
N LEU A 64 -6.17 1.67 2.36
CA LEU A 64 -6.42 0.77 3.50
C LEU A 64 -7.18 -0.49 3.08
N LEU A 65 -8.18 -0.36 2.21
CA LEU A 65 -8.91 -1.51 1.66
C LEU A 65 -7.99 -2.43 0.84
N ASN A 66 -7.08 -1.86 0.06
CA ASN A 66 -6.09 -2.65 -0.68
C ASN A 66 -5.11 -3.40 0.24
N VAL A 67 -4.69 -2.78 1.35
CA VAL A 67 -3.86 -3.43 2.38
C VAL A 67 -4.63 -4.56 3.06
N LEU A 68 -5.84 -4.28 3.55
CA LEU A 68 -6.70 -5.29 4.18
C LEU A 68 -6.95 -6.49 3.26
N ASN A 69 -7.30 -6.25 1.99
CA ASN A 69 -7.52 -7.31 1.02
C ASN A 69 -6.27 -8.18 0.80
N ARG A 70 -5.07 -7.58 0.82
CA ARG A 70 -3.81 -8.33 0.68
C ARG A 70 -3.49 -9.17 1.91
N GLU A 71 -3.74 -8.65 3.10
CA GLU A 71 -3.51 -9.39 4.35
C GLU A 71 -4.55 -10.49 4.58
N LEU A 72 -5.82 -10.22 4.30
CA LEU A 72 -6.91 -11.18 4.42
C LEU A 72 -6.81 -12.33 3.40
N ARG A 73 -6.27 -12.10 2.19
CA ARG A 73 -5.99 -13.19 1.24
C ARG A 73 -5.02 -14.24 1.78
N LYS A 74 -4.17 -13.88 2.74
CA LYS A 74 -3.28 -14.83 3.41
C LYS A 74 -4.02 -15.65 4.49
N LYS A 75 -5.22 -15.21 4.89
CA LYS A 75 -6.05 -15.79 5.97
C LYS A 75 -7.54 -15.74 5.61
N PRO A 76 -8.01 -16.61 4.71
CA PRO A 76 -9.37 -16.52 4.15
C PRO A 76 -10.49 -16.62 5.19
N ASP A 77 -10.26 -17.35 6.29
CA ASP A 77 -11.23 -17.51 7.38
C ASP A 77 -11.47 -16.19 8.15
N ASP A 78 -10.48 -15.29 8.17
CA ASP A 78 -10.55 -14.01 8.89
C ASP A 78 -11.46 -12.98 8.19
N ILE A 79 -11.82 -13.20 6.91
CA ILE A 79 -12.65 -12.27 6.11
C ILE A 79 -14.02 -12.04 6.75
N LYS A 80 -14.57 -13.06 7.43
CA LYS A 80 -15.94 -13.04 7.97
C LYS A 80 -16.09 -12.25 9.27
N HIS A 81 -14.99 -11.78 9.84
CA HIS A 81 -14.94 -11.19 11.17
C HIS A 81 -14.35 -9.78 11.10
N VAL A 82 -15.20 -8.77 11.20
CA VAL A 82 -14.80 -7.34 11.12
C VAL A 82 -13.80 -6.98 12.22
N ASP A 83 -13.93 -7.54 13.42
CA ASP A 83 -12.99 -7.35 14.53
C ASP A 83 -11.56 -7.79 14.19
N THR A 84 -11.41 -8.66 13.20
CA THR A 84 -10.10 -9.13 12.74
C THR A 84 -9.40 -8.10 11.85
N TRP A 85 -10.15 -7.21 11.19
CA TRP A 85 -9.60 -6.20 10.29
C TRP A 85 -8.77 -5.18 11.07
N GLU A 86 -9.30 -4.73 12.21
CA GLU A 86 -8.57 -3.80 13.10
C GLU A 86 -7.29 -4.46 13.62
N LYS A 87 -7.37 -5.71 14.09
CA LYS A 87 -6.21 -6.48 14.58
C LYS A 87 -5.15 -6.70 13.51
N ILE A 88 -5.54 -6.79 12.24
CA ILE A 88 -4.60 -6.87 11.12
C ILE A 88 -3.88 -5.53 10.95
N LEU A 89 -4.63 -4.43 10.88
CA LEU A 89 -4.04 -3.10 10.68
C LEU A 89 -3.14 -2.67 11.86
N GLN A 90 -3.52 -2.97 13.10
CA GLN A 90 -2.72 -2.69 14.30
C GLN A 90 -1.36 -3.40 14.31
N LYS A 91 -1.20 -4.49 13.55
CA LYS A 91 0.06 -5.24 13.45
C LYS A 91 1.00 -4.71 12.37
N LEU A 92 0.49 -3.86 11.47
CA LEU A 92 1.28 -3.28 10.40
C LEU A 92 1.96 -2.00 10.88
N ARG A 93 3.19 -1.81 10.45
CA ARG A 93 3.93 -0.57 10.60
C ARG A 93 3.80 0.29 9.36
#